data_AF-A0A5K1CSD5-F1
#
_entry.id   AF-A0A5K1CSD5-F1
#
_cell.length_a   1.000
_cell.length_b   1.000
_cell.length_c   1.000
_cell.angle_alpha   90.00
_cell.angle_beta   90.00
_cell.angle_gamma   90.00
#
_symmetry.space_group_name_H-M   'P 1'
#
loop_
_entity.id
_entity.type
_entity.pdbx_description
1 polymer ?
#
loop_
_entity_poly.entity_id
_entity_poly.type
_entity_poly.pdbx_seq_one_letter_code
_entity_poly.pdbx_strand_id
1 'polypeptide(L)'
;DADILWFRNPFPRFSLDDDVQISCDRYNGRPYDTSNAINAGFYFVRSNIKTIKLYKLWYKSKDIGIHEQDVLQKLQTKDSFKKLGLKFRFLNTQYFAGFCQTSTDMREVNTMHANCCKSLKAKMADLSAFYGAWKNFTATTGHNTTTGTWPDAKACHASWG
;
A
#
# COMPACT_ATOMS: atom_id res chain seq x y z
N ASP A 1 6.62 -1.91 5.44
CA ASP A 1 7.70 -2.53 4.66
C ASP A 1 8.93 -1.63 4.65
N ALA A 2 10.10 -2.17 4.29
CA ALA A 2 11.37 -1.43 4.17
C ALA A 2 11.58 -0.81 2.77
N ASP A 3 10.79 -1.22 1.78
CA ASP A 3 10.87 -0.82 0.37
C ASP A 3 9.76 0.18 -0.02
N ILE A 4 9.47 1.10 0.91
CA ILE A 4 8.49 2.18 0.74
C ILE A 4 9.17 3.54 0.81
N LEU A 5 8.94 4.36 -0.21
CA LEU A 5 9.27 5.79 -0.18
C LEU A 5 8.14 6.58 0.46
N TRP A 6 8.52 7.57 1.27
CA TRP A 6 7.61 8.47 1.97
C TRP A 6 7.76 9.88 1.42
N PHE A 7 6.66 10.46 0.93
CA PHE A 7 6.68 11.76 0.25
C PHE A 7 5.91 12.84 0.99
N ARG A 8 4.83 12.47 1.71
CA ARG A 8 3.97 13.39 2.47
C ARG A 8 3.45 12.74 3.73
N ASN A 9 3.02 13.59 4.67
CA ASN A 9 2.25 13.18 5.83
C ASN A 9 0.98 12.41 5.41
N PRO A 10 0.85 11.10 5.72
CA PRO A 10 -0.31 10.30 5.35
C PRO A 10 -1.49 10.43 6.31
N PHE A 11 -1.29 10.99 7.51
CA PHE A 11 -2.34 11.09 8.54
C PHE A 11 -3.64 11.74 8.04
N PRO A 12 -3.62 12.81 7.23
CA PRO A 12 -4.84 13.42 6.68
C PRO A 12 -5.66 12.50 5.76
N ARG A 13 -5.08 11.39 5.27
CA ARG A 13 -5.79 10.43 4.40
C ARG A 13 -6.45 9.30 5.19
N PHE A 14 -6.16 9.16 6.48
CA PHE A 14 -6.73 8.10 7.29
C PHE A 14 -8.11 8.46 7.82
N SER A 15 -9.01 7.49 7.71
CA SER A 15 -10.30 7.53 8.38
C SER A 15 -10.11 7.44 9.89
N LEU A 16 -10.85 8.25 10.65
CA LEU A 16 -10.86 8.16 12.10
C LEU A 16 -11.78 7.04 12.60
N ASP A 17 -12.61 6.44 11.74
CA ASP A 17 -13.63 5.46 12.13
C ASP A 17 -13.25 4.01 11.81
N ASP A 18 -12.31 3.80 10.89
CA ASP A 18 -11.95 2.47 10.42
C ASP A 18 -10.96 1.80 11.37
N ASP A 19 -11.18 0.51 11.65
CA ASP A 19 -10.37 -0.30 12.56
C ASP A 19 -9.01 -0.62 11.92
N VAL A 20 -9.02 -0.98 10.63
CA VAL A 20 -7.84 -1.31 9.83
C VAL A 20 -7.95 -0.63 8.46
N GLN A 21 -6.87 0.04 8.04
CA GLN A 21 -6.74 0.68 6.75
C GLN A 21 -5.46 0.19 6.08
N ILE A 22 -5.55 -0.49 4.94
CA ILE A 22 -4.43 -1.22 4.35
C ILE A 22 -4.23 -0.87 2.87
N SER A 23 -2.98 -0.94 2.41
CA SER A 23 -2.66 -0.82 0.98
C SER A 23 -3.22 -1.99 0.17
N CYS A 24 -3.31 -1.77 -1.15
CA CYS A 24 -3.65 -2.79 -2.12
C CYS A 24 -2.82 -2.63 -3.39
N ASP A 25 -2.60 -3.72 -4.12
CA ASP A 25 -1.89 -3.71 -5.40
C ASP A 25 -2.71 -3.07 -6.51
N ARG A 26 -4.05 -3.24 -6.45
CA ARG A 26 -5.01 -2.64 -7.37
C ARG A 26 -6.21 -2.11 -6.58
N TYR A 27 -6.45 -0.81 -6.70
CA TYR A 27 -7.60 -0.13 -6.15
C TYR A 27 -8.71 0.01 -7.20
N ASN A 28 -9.89 -0.49 -6.87
CA ASN A 28 -11.06 -0.49 -7.75
C ASN A 28 -11.98 0.73 -7.58
N GLY A 29 -11.57 1.72 -6.77
CA GLY A 29 -12.36 2.91 -6.47
C GLY A 29 -13.32 2.76 -5.28
N ARG A 30 -13.47 1.56 -4.70
CA ARG A 30 -14.39 1.29 -3.59
C ARG A 30 -13.61 0.87 -2.33
N PRO A 31 -13.53 1.72 -1.29
CA PRO A 31 -12.68 1.49 -0.12
C PRO A 31 -13.07 0.28 0.74
N TYR A 32 -14.32 -0.15 0.69
CA TYR A 32 -14.83 -1.27 1.51
C TYR A 32 -15.06 -2.56 0.71
N ASP A 33 -14.64 -2.58 -0.55
CA ASP A 33 -14.82 -3.72 -1.43
C ASP A 33 -13.68 -4.71 -1.26
N THR A 34 -14.00 -5.94 -0.86
CA THR A 34 -13.00 -7.01 -0.63
C THR A 34 -12.41 -7.57 -1.92
N SER A 35 -12.84 -7.12 -3.10
CA SER A 35 -12.23 -7.48 -4.39
C SER A 35 -10.95 -6.70 -4.73
N ASN A 36 -10.61 -5.62 -3.99
CA ASN A 36 -9.30 -4.98 -4.10
C ASN A 36 -8.19 -6.01 -3.81
N ALA A 37 -7.02 -5.94 -4.43
CA ALA A 37 -5.96 -6.92 -4.13
C ALA A 37 -5.19 -6.49 -2.86
N ILE A 38 -5.51 -7.03 -1.68
CA ILE A 38 -4.88 -6.61 -0.40
C ILE A 38 -3.36 -6.68 -0.49
N ASN A 39 -2.65 -5.76 0.14
CA ASN A 39 -1.18 -5.77 0.21
C ASN A 39 -0.72 -5.34 1.60
N ALA A 40 0.11 -6.16 2.24
CA ALA A 40 0.60 -5.97 3.61
C ALA A 40 1.74 -4.95 3.75
N GLY A 41 2.19 -4.32 2.66
CA GLY A 41 3.32 -3.41 2.67
C GLY A 41 3.09 -2.18 3.57
N PHE A 42 1.86 -1.66 3.57
CA PHE A 42 1.45 -0.54 4.41
C PHE A 42 0.09 -0.75 5.05
N TYR A 43 -0.01 -0.51 6.37
CA TYR A 43 -1.29 -0.46 7.07
C TYR A 43 -1.26 0.55 8.22
N PHE A 44 -2.41 1.17 8.45
CA PHE A 44 -2.72 1.97 9.64
C PHE A 44 -3.83 1.26 10.42
N VAL A 45 -3.56 0.98 11.70
CA VAL A 45 -4.47 0.20 12.55
C VAL A 45 -4.75 0.95 13.83
N ARG A 46 -6.04 1.08 14.17
CA ARG A 46 -6.46 1.62 15.46
C ARG A 46 -6.40 0.53 16.51
N SER A 47 -5.76 0.82 17.63
CA SER A 47 -5.73 -0.13 18.76
C SER A 47 -7.11 -0.21 19.41
N ASN A 48 -7.74 -1.39 19.34
CA ASN A 48 -8.99 -1.68 20.03
C ASN A 48 -9.18 -3.20 20.19
N ILE A 49 -10.24 -3.62 20.88
CA ILE A 49 -10.49 -5.04 21.17
C ILE A 49 -10.63 -5.90 19.91
N LYS A 50 -11.11 -5.35 18.79
CA LYS A 50 -11.28 -6.09 17.53
C LYS A 50 -9.94 -6.30 16.83
N THR A 51 -9.12 -5.26 16.76
CA THR A 51 -7.79 -5.33 16.13
C THR A 51 -6.81 -6.17 16.96
N ILE A 52 -6.95 -6.19 18.30
CA ILE A 52 -6.26 -7.16 19.17
C ILE A 52 -6.64 -8.60 18.81
N LYS A 53 -7.94 -8.89 18.59
CA LYS A 53 -8.39 -10.22 18.16
C LYS A 53 -7.82 -10.59 16.80
N LEU A 54 -7.81 -9.66 15.85
CA LEU A 54 -7.20 -9.84 14.52
C LEU A 54 -5.73 -10.23 14.65
N TYR A 55 -4.92 -9.44 15.38
CA TYR A 55 -3.49 -9.73 15.53
C TYR A 55 -3.22 -11.02 16.30
N LYS A 56 -4.07 -11.43 17.25
CA LYS A 56 -3.95 -12.75 17.89
C LYS A 56 -4.16 -13.89 16.89
N LEU A 57 -5.13 -13.76 15.98
CA LEU A 57 -5.35 -14.75 14.92
C LEU A 57 -4.18 -14.77 13.94
N TRP A 58 -3.70 -13.59 13.56
CA TRP A 58 -2.57 -13.43 12.65
C TRP A 58 -1.25 -13.92 13.25
N TYR A 59 -1.03 -13.73 14.55
CA TYR A 59 0.16 -14.26 15.21
C TYR A 59 0.14 -15.80 15.21
N LYS A 60 -1.00 -16.41 15.53
CA LYS A 60 -1.17 -17.87 15.51
C LYS A 60 -0.98 -18.49 14.13
N SER A 61 -1.17 -17.74 13.04
CA SER A 61 -0.93 -18.28 11.71
C SER A 61 0.55 -18.49 11.39
N LYS A 62 1.47 -17.92 12.20
CA LYS A 62 2.90 -18.23 12.09
C LYS A 62 3.20 -19.69 12.43
N ASP A 63 2.45 -20.27 13.37
CA ASP A 63 2.62 -21.65 13.81
C ASP A 63 2.26 -22.67 12.72
N ILE A 64 1.54 -22.25 11.68
CA ILE A 64 1.15 -23.04 10.51
C ILE A 64 1.95 -22.67 9.25
N GLY A 65 3.01 -21.86 9.39
CA GLY A 65 3.98 -21.58 8.32
C GLY A 65 3.43 -20.76 7.14
N ILE A 66 2.32 -20.04 7.31
CA ILE A 66 1.72 -19.25 6.23
C ILE A 66 2.36 -17.86 6.17
N HIS A 67 2.69 -17.38 4.97
CA HIS A 67 3.21 -16.02 4.78
C HIS A 67 2.21 -14.94 5.21
N GLU A 68 2.72 -13.82 5.70
CA GLU A 68 1.91 -12.71 6.24
C GLU A 68 0.81 -12.24 5.28
N GLN A 69 1.17 -12.07 4.01
CA GLN A 69 0.29 -11.68 2.92
C GLN A 69 -0.82 -12.71 2.66
N ASP A 70 -0.50 -14.00 2.69
CA ASP A 70 -1.45 -15.09 2.42
C ASP A 70 -2.49 -15.20 3.54
N VAL A 71 -2.10 -14.93 4.79
CA VAL A 71 -3.02 -14.89 5.93
C VAL A 71 -4.03 -13.77 5.73
N LEU A 72 -3.56 -12.58 5.37
CA LEU A 72 -4.45 -11.46 5.08
C LEU A 72 -5.38 -11.77 3.91
N GLN A 73 -4.87 -12.37 2.84
CA GLN A 73 -5.70 -12.75 1.69
C GLN A 73 -6.77 -13.78 2.07
N LYS A 74 -6.46 -14.76 2.92
CA LYS A 74 -7.45 -15.71 3.46
C LYS A 74 -8.48 -15.01 4.36
N LEU A 75 -8.06 -14.01 5.13
CA LEU A 75 -8.94 -13.18 5.94
C LEU A 75 -9.71 -12.13 5.13
N GLN A 76 -9.29 -11.88 3.89
CA GLN A 76 -9.87 -10.90 2.98
C GLN A 76 -11.18 -11.41 2.35
N THR A 77 -12.09 -11.85 3.19
CA THR A 77 -13.46 -12.13 2.80
C THR A 77 -14.37 -11.25 3.63
N LYS A 78 -15.45 -10.78 3.00
CA LYS A 78 -16.46 -9.95 3.67
C LYS A 78 -16.96 -10.63 4.95
N ASP A 79 -17.08 -11.96 4.93
CA ASP A 79 -17.53 -12.75 6.07
C ASP A 79 -16.50 -12.80 7.20
N SER A 80 -15.21 -12.96 6.90
CA SER A 80 -14.14 -12.94 7.92
C SER A 80 -14.08 -11.58 8.63
N PHE A 81 -14.07 -10.46 7.90
CA PHE A 81 -14.06 -9.12 8.50
C PHE A 81 -15.34 -8.86 9.32
N LYS A 82 -16.51 -9.26 8.81
CA LYS A 82 -17.77 -9.16 9.54
C LYS A 82 -17.80 -10.01 10.81
N LYS A 83 -17.32 -11.26 10.77
CA LYS A 83 -17.22 -12.16 11.93
C LYS A 83 -16.33 -11.57 13.03
N LEU A 84 -15.29 -10.82 12.65
CA LEU A 84 -14.44 -10.08 13.57
C LEU A 84 -15.00 -8.71 13.98
N GLY A 85 -16.11 -8.27 13.37
CA GLY A 85 -16.72 -6.97 13.58
C GLY A 85 -15.85 -5.79 13.12
N LEU A 86 -14.88 -6.03 12.23
CA LEU A 86 -13.89 -5.04 11.78
C LEU A 86 -14.49 -4.11 10.72
N LYS A 87 -14.29 -2.81 10.90
CA LYS A 87 -14.36 -1.82 9.81
C LYS A 87 -13.03 -1.81 9.08
N PHE A 88 -12.98 -2.51 7.95
CA PHE A 88 -11.79 -2.71 7.15
C PHE A 88 -11.85 -1.86 5.88
N ARG A 89 -10.81 -1.07 5.61
CA ARG A 89 -10.74 -0.16 4.47
C ARG A 89 -9.47 -0.36 3.65
N PHE A 90 -9.61 -0.36 2.33
CA PHE A 90 -8.52 -0.27 1.38
C PHE A 90 -8.15 1.19 1.12
N LEU A 91 -6.85 1.45 1.14
CA LEU A 91 -6.26 2.74 0.86
C LEU A 91 -6.16 2.97 -0.65
N ASN A 92 -6.58 4.14 -1.11
CA ASN A 92 -6.56 4.50 -2.53
C ASN A 92 -5.11 4.62 -3.03
N THR A 93 -4.79 3.92 -4.12
CA THR A 93 -3.47 3.94 -4.77
C THR A 93 -3.08 5.28 -5.36
N GLN A 94 -4.04 6.21 -5.51
CA GLN A 94 -3.76 7.61 -5.81
C GLN A 94 -2.89 8.27 -4.73
N TYR A 95 -3.05 7.86 -3.46
CA TYR A 95 -2.30 8.40 -2.31
C TYR A 95 -1.25 7.40 -1.81
N PHE A 96 -1.60 6.12 -1.74
CA PHE A 96 -0.74 5.03 -1.28
C PHE A 96 -0.35 4.16 -2.48
N ALA A 97 0.48 4.74 -3.34
CA ALA A 97 0.84 4.14 -4.63
C ALA A 97 1.79 2.95 -4.47
N GLY A 98 1.88 2.15 -5.53
CA GLY A 98 2.96 1.20 -5.69
C GLY A 98 3.22 0.91 -7.17
N PHE A 99 4.24 0.11 -7.48
CA PHE A 99 4.56 -0.23 -8.87
C PHE A 99 3.45 -1.03 -9.55
N CYS A 100 2.63 -1.79 -8.81
CA CYS A 100 1.44 -2.41 -9.37
C CYS A 100 0.46 -1.37 -9.93
N GLN A 101 0.26 -0.24 -9.24
CA GLN A 101 -0.62 0.85 -9.65
C GLN A 101 -0.06 2.17 -9.12
N THR A 102 0.63 2.89 -9.99
CA THR A 102 1.23 4.18 -9.67
C THR A 102 0.15 5.25 -9.57
N SER A 103 0.40 6.26 -8.72
CA SER A 103 -0.46 7.43 -8.64
C SER A 103 -0.39 8.22 -9.95
N THR A 104 -1.53 8.78 -10.37
CA THR A 104 -1.61 9.65 -11.55
C THR A 104 -1.23 11.10 -11.23
N ASP A 105 -1.09 11.45 -9.95
CA ASP A 105 -0.75 12.81 -9.52
C ASP A 105 0.31 12.80 -8.40
N MET A 106 1.53 13.22 -8.74
CA MET A 106 2.64 13.37 -7.79
C MET A 106 2.34 14.42 -6.71
N ARG A 107 1.39 15.34 -6.93
CA ARG A 107 0.99 16.34 -5.92
C ARG A 107 0.28 15.69 -4.73
N GLU A 108 -0.39 14.56 -4.96
CA GLU A 108 -1.25 13.93 -3.98
C GLU A 108 -0.63 12.71 -3.28
N VAL A 109 0.46 12.16 -3.83
CA VAL A 109 1.06 10.93 -3.34
C VAL A 109 1.63 11.08 -1.92
N ASN A 110 1.33 10.11 -1.07
CA ASN A 110 1.86 9.98 0.29
C ASN A 110 3.01 8.98 0.35
N THR A 111 2.83 7.81 -0.25
CA THR A 111 3.83 6.75 -0.26
C THR A 111 3.93 6.08 -1.63
N MET A 112 5.07 5.47 -1.91
CA MET A 112 5.28 4.59 -3.06
C MET A 112 5.95 3.29 -2.61
N HIS A 113 5.25 2.17 -2.75
CA HIS A 113 5.73 0.83 -2.41
C HIS A 113 6.29 0.11 -3.64
N ALA A 114 7.44 -0.55 -3.50
CA ALA A 114 7.96 -1.47 -4.52
C ALA A 114 7.23 -2.84 -4.55
N ASN A 115 5.89 -2.83 -4.50
CA ASN A 115 5.08 -4.02 -4.75
C ASN A 115 5.18 -4.47 -6.23
N CYS A 116 4.64 -5.65 -6.56
CA CYS A 116 4.82 -6.26 -7.88
C CYS A 116 6.30 -6.35 -8.32
N CYS A 117 7.21 -6.59 -7.37
CA CYS A 117 8.65 -6.68 -7.64
C CYS A 117 9.29 -7.81 -6.81
N LYS A 118 10.01 -8.72 -7.47
CA LYS A 118 10.63 -9.88 -6.81
C LYS A 118 12.07 -9.62 -6.37
N SER A 119 12.84 -8.95 -7.22
CA SER A 119 14.29 -8.82 -7.02
C SER A 119 14.64 -7.61 -6.17
N LEU A 120 15.47 -7.81 -5.13
CA LEU A 120 16.01 -6.71 -4.31
C LEU A 120 16.77 -5.69 -5.18
N LYS A 121 17.58 -6.16 -6.14
CA LYS A 121 18.31 -5.29 -7.07
C LYS A 121 17.35 -4.43 -7.91
N ALA A 122 16.25 -5.03 -8.37
CA ALA A 122 15.22 -4.31 -9.13
C ALA A 122 14.51 -3.28 -8.25
N LYS A 123 14.13 -3.66 -7.01
CA LYS A 123 13.54 -2.74 -6.04
C LYS A 123 14.43 -1.52 -5.82
N MET A 124 15.72 -1.73 -5.55
CA MET A 124 16.67 -0.63 -5.34
C MET A 124 16.80 0.28 -6.56
N ALA A 125 16.88 -0.29 -7.77
CA ALA A 125 17.01 0.49 -9.00
C ALA A 125 15.78 1.37 -9.25
N ASP A 126 14.58 0.78 -9.22
CA ASP A 126 13.36 1.53 -9.52
C ASP A 126 12.99 2.49 -8.38
N LEU A 127 13.16 2.11 -7.10
CA LEU A 127 12.95 3.06 -5.99
C LEU A 127 13.89 4.27 -6.10
N SER A 128 15.15 4.06 -6.51
CA SER A 128 16.09 5.17 -6.74
C SER A 128 15.62 6.09 -7.87
N ALA A 129 15.11 5.53 -8.97
CA ALA A 129 14.58 6.30 -10.08
C ALA A 129 13.32 7.10 -9.69
N PHE A 130 12.39 6.46 -8.97
CA PHE A 130 11.18 7.12 -8.46
C PHE A 130 11.51 8.23 -7.47
N TYR A 131 12.48 8.01 -6.58
CA TYR A 131 12.97 9.06 -5.67
C TYR A 131 13.64 10.21 -6.44
N GLY A 132 14.39 9.92 -7.51
CA GLY A 132 14.96 10.93 -8.40
C GLY A 132 13.88 11.81 -9.06
N ALA A 133 12.84 11.17 -9.61
CA ALA A 133 11.69 11.88 -10.19
C ALA A 133 10.96 12.74 -9.14
N TRP A 134 10.79 12.22 -7.92
CA TRP A 134 10.22 12.95 -6.79
C TRP A 134 10.99 14.25 -6.48
N LYS A 135 12.32 14.17 -6.40
CA LYS A 135 13.19 15.34 -6.18
C LYS A 135 13.07 16.36 -7.30
N ASN A 136 13.08 15.92 -8.56
CA ASN A 136 12.95 16.82 -9.70
C ASN A 136 11.60 17.53 -9.70
N PHE A 137 10.53 16.78 -9.45
CA PHE A 137 9.19 17.32 -9.32
C PHE A 137 9.10 18.39 -8.21
N THR A 138 9.63 18.11 -7.03
CA THR A 138 9.61 19.06 -5.90
C THR A 138 10.55 20.26 -6.07
N ALA A 139 11.64 20.14 -6.83
CA ALA A 139 12.55 21.24 -7.12
C ALA A 139 12.00 22.23 -8.17
N THR A 140 11.19 21.73 -9.12
CA THR A 140 10.67 22.50 -10.26
C THR A 140 9.28 23.09 -10.02
N THR A 141 8.58 22.63 -8.97
CA THR A 141 7.23 23.09 -8.63
C THR A 141 7.26 24.42 -7.87
N GLY A 142 7.76 25.46 -8.54
CA GLY A 142 7.47 26.86 -8.18
C GLY A 142 6.03 27.28 -8.53
N HIS A 143 5.30 26.47 -9.32
CA HIS A 143 3.90 26.68 -9.69
C HIS A 143 3.15 25.35 -9.76
N ASN A 144 2.02 25.25 -9.05
CA ASN A 144 1.15 24.07 -8.86
C ASN A 144 0.43 23.56 -10.15
N THR A 145 0.99 23.74 -11.34
CA THR A 145 0.27 23.52 -12.60
C THR A 145 0.42 22.13 -13.20
N THR A 146 1.48 21.37 -12.88
CA THR A 146 1.70 20.01 -13.43
C THR A 146 1.55 18.92 -12.37
N THR A 147 0.99 17.78 -12.76
CA THR A 147 0.82 16.59 -11.90
C THR A 147 2.12 15.82 -11.70
N GLY A 148 3.18 16.16 -12.45
CA GLY A 148 4.41 15.37 -12.55
C GLY A 148 4.22 14.04 -13.29
N THR A 149 5.33 13.37 -13.58
CA THR A 149 5.36 12.08 -14.27
C THR A 149 6.31 11.12 -13.57
N TRP A 150 5.81 9.93 -13.22
CA TRP A 150 6.64 8.85 -12.69
C TRP A 150 7.41 8.16 -13.82
N PRO A 151 8.62 7.64 -13.55
CA PRO A 151 9.25 6.69 -14.44
C PRO A 151 8.49 5.34 -14.39
N ASP A 152 8.71 4.51 -15.40
CA ASP A 152 8.23 3.13 -15.37
C ASP A 152 9.10 2.27 -14.43
N ALA A 153 8.48 1.37 -13.68
CA ALA A 153 9.17 0.37 -12.84
C ALA A 153 9.74 -0.79 -13.68
N LYS A 154 10.60 -0.48 -14.67
CA LYS A 154 11.06 -1.44 -15.69
C LYS A 154 11.84 -2.59 -15.09
N ALA A 155 12.73 -2.33 -14.13
CA ALA A 155 13.54 -3.37 -13.53
C ALA A 155 12.67 -4.35 -12.73
N CYS A 156 11.66 -3.83 -12.02
CA CYS A 156 10.71 -4.61 -11.26
C CYS A 156 9.80 -5.45 -12.14
N HIS A 157 9.29 -4.90 -13.24
CA HIS A 157 8.51 -5.68 -14.21
C HIS A 157 9.35 -6.81 -14.84
N ALA A 158 10.62 -6.53 -15.19
CA ALA A 158 11.54 -7.54 -15.72
C ALA A 158 12.00 -8.57 -14.66
N SER A 159 11.76 -8.33 -13.36
CA SER A 159 12.21 -9.24 -12.30
C SER A 159 11.38 -10.53 -12.18
N TRP A 160 10.31 -10.67 -12.97
CA TRP A 160 9.41 -11.82 -12.92
C TRP A 160 9.78 -12.98 -13.85
N GLY A 161 10.70 -12.76 -14.79
CA GLY A 161 11.12 -13.73 -15.81
C GLY A 161 11.40 -13.02 -17.12
#